data_AF-A0A8K0PZV4-F1
#
_entry.id   AF-A0A8K0PZV4-F1
#
_cell.length_a   1.000
_cell.length_b   1.000
_cell.length_c   1.000
_cell.angle_alpha   90.00
_cell.angle_beta   90.00
_cell.angle_gamma   90.00
#
_symmetry.space_group_name_H-M   'P 1'
#
loop_
_entity.id
_entity.type
_entity.pdbx_description
1 polymer ?
#
loop_
_entity_poly.entity_id
_entity_poly.type
_entity_poly.pdbx_seq_one_letter_code
_entity_poly.pdbx_strand_id
1 'polypeptide(L)'
;MGPIQVTAALSTLVSLVLGHAELHGKLEGRSTSTATYRRRALHAIAVLNDRLYIEGGEISIYNETDDTLAADSYWLLDTDLDAVNNTLSIPLNTSWTNATVTFTEIEKDEPLPANNLRLWTGAESDTLYRWGGDGPYGNTDLGDDIALWAIQLDDDGQGSWAKKSAANDDFFSDIYSGASGAGTVCDDMGVYVGGYGSGASDARFSETVFPDRMPLPGVLTYNMTDRTWANESTVPLNPPYGTWISGEALCVPGFTTNSLVFVIGGQTTPRASAARVDADFTDFANITIYDPVQNQWYWQEASGDVPRGRELFCAVGVEGNGTYDIYVYGGLDRATGTLSDVSVLSIPGFQWFSLDVTSPSRLRHACALVGKSQMLVSGGLTGEWDWTVPDPWVQALGIFDLNTWGWSDKYDADADAYDSPDTIMNWYSGGGLTSVDWSSDAVEELFGNDSTSSPASPSATSSSSSSSSSSSSSSTPVGAIAGGTVGGVAVLALIGVGYFLWRRKQKQTVAYSAPQELAPSSPKQELHSESRSPAVTDSDIVPLDPIELAGDGQHKPVELPG
;
A
#
# COMPACT_ATOMS: atom_id res chain seq x y z
N MET A 1 35.39 -28.67 -68.36
CA MET A 1 35.33 -29.31 -67.03
C MET A 1 36.32 -28.54 -66.16
N GLY A 2 35.82 -27.70 -65.25
CA GLY A 2 36.65 -26.72 -64.53
C GLY A 2 37.46 -27.34 -63.38
N PRO A 3 38.62 -26.76 -63.03
CA PRO A 3 39.48 -27.30 -61.97
C PRO A 3 39.04 -26.82 -60.58
N ILE A 4 39.38 -27.62 -59.57
CA ILE A 4 39.27 -27.28 -58.15
C ILE A 4 40.33 -26.22 -57.82
N GLN A 5 39.96 -25.15 -57.11
CA GLN A 5 40.90 -24.34 -56.34
C GLN A 5 40.39 -24.12 -54.91
N VAL A 6 41.34 -24.17 -53.98
CA VAL A 6 41.20 -23.89 -52.55
C VAL A 6 41.81 -22.53 -52.26
N THR A 7 41.10 -21.68 -51.51
CA THR A 7 41.48 -20.46 -50.75
C THR A 7 40.26 -19.52 -50.71
N ALA A 8 39.97 -18.72 -49.68
CA ALA A 8 40.65 -18.48 -48.39
C ALA A 8 39.61 -18.26 -47.28
N ALA A 9 40.05 -18.24 -46.01
CA ALA A 9 39.23 -17.87 -44.86
C ALA A 9 39.84 -16.64 -44.15
N LEU A 10 39.07 -15.56 -43.98
CA LEU A 10 38.88 -14.73 -42.76
C LEU A 10 38.06 -13.45 -43.06
N SER A 11 37.43 -12.87 -42.00
CA SER A 11 36.63 -11.62 -41.96
C SER A 11 35.31 -11.62 -42.76
N THR A 12 34.18 -10.99 -42.35
CA THR A 12 33.71 -10.22 -41.16
C THR A 12 32.19 -9.95 -41.39
N LEU A 13 31.26 -9.79 -40.43
CA LEU A 13 31.21 -10.01 -38.96
C LEU A 13 29.70 -9.99 -38.53
N VAL A 14 29.37 -10.40 -37.30
CA VAL A 14 28.08 -10.22 -36.57
C VAL A 14 26.76 -10.60 -37.28
N SER A 15 26.16 -11.70 -36.85
CA SER A 15 24.71 -11.73 -36.59
C SER A 15 24.53 -11.93 -35.09
N LEU A 16 23.90 -10.96 -34.44
CA LEU A 16 23.72 -10.90 -33.01
C LEU A 16 22.76 -12.01 -32.57
N VAL A 17 23.05 -12.68 -31.45
CA VAL A 17 22.08 -13.57 -30.79
C VAL A 17 21.05 -12.69 -30.09
N LEU A 18 20.01 -12.28 -30.81
CA LEU A 18 18.75 -11.83 -30.20
C LEU A 18 17.97 -13.08 -29.76
N GLY A 19 18.33 -13.59 -28.58
CA GLY A 19 17.41 -14.43 -27.82
C GLY A 19 16.16 -13.58 -27.56
N HIS A 20 15.04 -13.95 -28.19
CA HIS A 20 13.77 -13.33 -27.88
C HIS A 20 13.35 -13.89 -26.52
N ALA A 21 13.45 -13.08 -25.47
CA ALA A 21 12.79 -13.39 -24.21
C ALA A 21 11.28 -13.31 -24.47
N GLU A 22 10.59 -14.46 -24.42
CA GLU A 22 9.14 -14.50 -24.30
C GLU A 22 8.79 -14.16 -22.85
N LEU A 23 7.89 -13.19 -22.67
CA LEU A 23 7.35 -12.86 -21.37
C LEU A 23 6.30 -13.94 -21.06
N HIS A 24 6.71 -14.99 -20.34
CA HIS A 24 5.82 -16.11 -20.04
C HIS A 24 4.78 -15.72 -18.98
N GLY A 25 3.56 -15.48 -19.48
CA GLY A 25 2.31 -15.40 -18.75
C GLY A 25 1.19 -15.74 -19.75
N LYS A 26 0.46 -16.85 -19.56
CA LYS A 26 -0.72 -17.16 -20.39
C LYS A 26 -1.84 -16.17 -20.10
N LEU A 27 -1.94 -15.16 -20.94
CA LEU A 27 -3.02 -14.18 -20.94
C LEU A 27 -4.06 -14.62 -21.97
N GLU A 28 -5.13 -15.29 -21.53
CA GLU A 28 -6.26 -15.74 -22.38
C GLU A 28 -5.88 -16.36 -23.75
N GLY A 29 -4.71 -17.02 -23.83
CA GLY A 29 -4.21 -17.65 -25.07
C GLY A 29 -3.31 -16.79 -25.97
N ARG A 30 -2.89 -15.59 -25.54
CA ARG A 30 -1.87 -14.76 -26.22
C ARG A 30 -0.47 -14.98 -25.62
N SER A 31 0.56 -14.99 -26.49
CA SER A 31 1.97 -14.95 -26.09
C SER A 31 2.47 -13.51 -26.08
N THR A 32 2.92 -13.03 -24.92
CA THR A 32 3.55 -11.71 -24.79
C THR A 32 5.03 -11.78 -25.14
N SER A 33 5.41 -11.14 -26.25
CA SER A 33 6.83 -10.86 -26.51
C SER A 33 7.29 -9.66 -25.67
N THR A 34 8.58 -9.61 -25.30
CA THR A 34 9.16 -8.40 -24.68
C THR A 34 9.11 -7.16 -25.59
N ALA A 35 8.88 -7.31 -26.89
CA ALA A 35 8.73 -6.20 -27.83
C ALA A 35 7.34 -5.52 -27.77
N THR A 36 6.29 -6.27 -27.42
CA THR A 36 4.91 -5.78 -27.34
C THR A 36 4.49 -5.37 -25.93
N TYR A 37 5.07 -5.97 -24.89
CA TYR A 37 4.86 -5.53 -23.51
C TYR A 37 5.21 -4.05 -23.31
N ARG A 38 4.41 -3.35 -22.49
CA ARG A 38 4.62 -1.94 -22.12
C ARG A 38 4.75 -1.76 -20.61
N ARG A 39 3.74 -2.20 -19.84
CA ARG A 39 3.63 -1.94 -18.41
C ARG A 39 3.00 -3.09 -17.65
N ARG A 40 3.25 -3.09 -16.34
CA ARG A 40 2.52 -3.83 -15.30
C ARG A 40 2.29 -2.84 -14.15
N ALA A 41 1.12 -2.82 -13.53
CA ALA A 41 0.89 -2.06 -12.29
C ALA A 41 -0.20 -2.73 -11.44
N LEU A 42 -0.52 -2.17 -10.27
CA LEU A 42 -1.66 -2.54 -9.41
C LEU A 42 -1.60 -3.94 -8.76
N HIS A 43 -0.61 -4.76 -9.10
CA HIS A 43 -0.32 -6.05 -8.51
C HIS A 43 0.31 -5.93 -7.11
N ALA A 44 0.32 -7.02 -6.36
CA ALA A 44 1.14 -7.17 -5.16
C ALA A 44 2.25 -8.21 -5.39
N ILE A 45 3.33 -8.12 -4.59
CA ILE A 45 4.38 -9.13 -4.53
C ILE A 45 4.69 -9.52 -3.10
N ALA A 46 5.18 -10.74 -2.88
CA ALA A 46 5.63 -11.23 -1.58
C ALA A 46 6.74 -12.28 -1.75
N VAL A 47 7.61 -12.42 -0.75
CA VAL A 47 8.68 -13.43 -0.74
C VAL A 47 8.34 -14.54 0.24
N LEU A 48 8.43 -15.78 -0.23
CA LEU A 48 8.21 -17.00 0.55
C LEU A 48 9.06 -18.12 -0.06
N ASN A 49 9.76 -18.89 0.77
CA ASN A 49 10.54 -20.09 0.39
C ASN A 49 11.46 -19.89 -0.83
N ASP A 50 12.38 -18.92 -0.72
CA ASP A 50 13.33 -18.54 -1.78
C ASP A 50 12.68 -18.26 -3.14
N ARG A 51 11.43 -17.79 -3.15
CA ARG A 51 10.70 -17.35 -4.33
C ARG A 51 10.02 -16.01 -4.08
N LEU A 52 10.02 -15.15 -5.10
CA LEU A 52 9.12 -14.01 -5.15
C LEU A 52 7.85 -14.43 -5.90
N TYR A 53 6.69 -14.18 -5.30
CA TYR A 53 5.38 -14.32 -5.91
C TYR A 53 4.84 -12.96 -6.37
N ILE A 54 4.11 -12.96 -7.49
CA ILE A 54 3.45 -11.78 -8.07
C ILE A 54 1.99 -12.16 -8.33
N GLU A 55 1.05 -11.43 -7.73
CA GLU A 55 -0.39 -11.72 -7.79
C GLU A 55 -1.20 -10.52 -8.25
N GLY A 56 -2.13 -10.78 -9.18
CA GLY A 56 -3.06 -9.79 -9.71
C GLY A 56 -2.40 -8.65 -10.48
N GLY A 57 -3.08 -7.50 -10.47
CA GLY A 57 -2.74 -6.33 -11.28
C GLY A 57 -3.14 -6.46 -12.75
N GLU A 58 -2.76 -5.45 -13.51
CA GLU A 58 -2.98 -5.36 -14.96
C GLU A 58 -1.63 -5.18 -15.68
N ILE A 59 -1.59 -5.62 -16.93
CA ILE A 59 -0.52 -5.31 -17.87
C ILE A 59 -1.05 -4.57 -19.09
N SER A 60 -0.14 -3.85 -19.75
CA SER A 60 -0.41 -3.20 -21.03
C SER A 60 0.44 -3.80 -22.13
N ILE A 61 -0.20 -4.12 -23.26
CA ILE A 61 0.43 -4.66 -24.46
C ILE A 61 0.07 -3.77 -25.65
N TYR A 62 1.09 -3.39 -26.41
CA TYR A 62 0.95 -2.65 -27.66
C TYR A 62 0.68 -3.58 -28.83
N ASN A 63 -0.29 -3.23 -29.68
CA ASN A 63 -0.79 -4.08 -30.76
C ASN A 63 -0.67 -3.39 -32.12
N GLU A 64 0.38 -3.70 -32.89
CA GLU A 64 0.69 -3.10 -34.20
C GLU A 64 -0.39 -3.24 -35.30
N THR A 65 -1.51 -3.92 -35.04
CA THR A 65 -2.46 -4.33 -36.09
C THR A 65 -3.80 -3.59 -36.14
N ASP A 66 -4.13 -2.71 -35.19
CA ASP A 66 -5.46 -2.07 -35.13
C ASP A 66 -5.50 -0.58 -35.53
N ASP A 67 -5.15 -0.31 -36.79
CA ASP A 67 -5.26 1.02 -37.42
C ASP A 67 -6.72 1.36 -37.84
N THR A 68 -7.75 0.75 -37.20
CA THR A 68 -9.13 0.75 -37.72
C THR A 68 -10.28 1.03 -36.74
N LEU A 69 -10.02 1.30 -35.45
CA LEU A 69 -11.08 1.66 -34.50
C LEU A 69 -11.19 3.17 -34.24
N ALA A 70 -12.44 3.65 -34.19
CA ALA A 70 -12.75 5.07 -34.39
C ALA A 70 -12.65 5.93 -33.12
N ALA A 71 -11.73 6.90 -33.15
CA ALA A 71 -11.81 8.34 -32.78
C ALA A 71 -12.57 8.85 -31.52
N ASP A 72 -13.38 8.07 -30.82
CA ASP A 72 -14.39 8.58 -29.89
C ASP A 72 -13.99 8.44 -28.40
N SER A 73 -12.91 7.73 -28.09
CA SER A 73 -12.44 7.46 -26.71
C SER A 73 -10.94 7.72 -26.50
N TYR A 74 -10.60 8.99 -26.22
CA TYR A 74 -9.23 9.55 -26.15
C TYR A 74 -8.23 8.95 -25.13
N TRP A 75 -8.49 7.78 -24.51
CA TRP A 75 -7.75 7.30 -23.34
C TRP A 75 -7.06 5.92 -23.44
N LEU A 76 -7.38 5.05 -24.41
CA LEU A 76 -6.84 3.66 -24.46
C LEU A 76 -6.58 3.11 -25.88
N LEU A 77 -6.60 3.94 -26.93
CA LEU A 77 -6.81 3.50 -28.33
C LEU A 77 -5.68 2.68 -29.01
N ASP A 78 -4.59 2.33 -28.33
CA ASP A 78 -3.44 1.59 -28.93
C ASP A 78 -2.78 0.60 -27.95
N THR A 79 -3.49 0.27 -26.85
CA THR A 79 -2.99 -0.65 -25.82
C THR A 79 -4.12 -1.51 -25.27
N ASP A 80 -4.02 -2.82 -25.47
CA ASP A 80 -4.85 -3.78 -24.76
C ASP A 80 -4.41 -3.78 -23.28
N LEU A 81 -5.37 -3.59 -22.36
CA LEU A 81 -5.17 -3.73 -20.91
C LEU A 81 -5.72 -5.08 -20.47
N ASP A 82 -4.81 -5.98 -20.09
CA ASP A 82 -5.14 -7.35 -19.72
C ASP A 82 -4.96 -7.53 -18.21
N ALA A 83 -6.00 -8.02 -17.54
CA ALA A 83 -5.95 -8.42 -16.15
C ALA A 83 -5.10 -9.69 -15.99
N VAL A 84 -4.19 -9.71 -15.00
CA VAL A 84 -3.30 -10.86 -14.79
C VAL A 84 -4.04 -11.94 -13.98
N ASN A 85 -4.45 -13.01 -14.66
CA ASN A 85 -5.18 -14.10 -14.03
C ASN A 85 -4.31 -15.16 -13.35
N ASN A 86 -3.05 -15.37 -13.73
CA ASN A 86 -2.20 -16.39 -13.10
C ASN A 86 -1.31 -15.77 -12.01
N THR A 87 -1.10 -16.49 -10.90
CA THR A 87 -0.06 -16.11 -9.92
C THR A 87 1.29 -16.47 -10.53
N LEU A 88 2.21 -15.52 -10.62
CA LEU A 88 3.56 -15.76 -11.15
C LEU A 88 4.54 -15.94 -10.00
N SER A 89 5.62 -16.69 -10.22
CA SER A 89 6.77 -16.72 -9.31
C SER A 89 8.10 -16.74 -10.04
N ILE A 90 9.14 -16.22 -9.37
CA ILE A 90 10.53 -16.26 -9.83
C ILE A 90 11.44 -16.79 -8.71
N PRO A 91 12.47 -17.61 -9.02
CA PRO A 91 13.39 -18.13 -8.02
C PRO A 91 14.32 -17.03 -7.49
N LEU A 92 14.61 -17.09 -6.20
CA LEU A 92 15.59 -16.25 -5.50
C LEU A 92 16.79 -17.06 -4.99
N ASN A 93 16.75 -18.40 -5.07
CA ASN A 93 17.88 -19.29 -4.76
C ASN A 93 18.99 -19.30 -5.81
N THR A 94 18.82 -18.59 -6.94
CA THR A 94 19.77 -18.53 -8.05
C THR A 94 19.83 -17.11 -8.63
N SER A 95 21.04 -16.63 -8.94
CA SER A 95 21.25 -15.30 -9.53
C SER A 95 20.81 -15.24 -11.00
N TRP A 96 20.21 -14.12 -11.41
CA TRP A 96 19.70 -13.91 -12.77
C TRP A 96 19.76 -12.42 -13.16
N THR A 97 19.61 -12.10 -14.45
CA THR A 97 19.31 -10.72 -14.89
C THR A 97 17.85 -10.59 -15.31
N ASN A 98 17.32 -9.37 -15.34
CA ASN A 98 15.95 -9.08 -15.78
C ASN A 98 15.68 -9.51 -17.23
N ALA A 99 16.73 -9.77 -18.03
CA ALA A 99 16.64 -10.35 -19.38
C ALA A 99 16.72 -11.89 -19.41
N THR A 100 17.16 -12.56 -18.35
CA THR A 100 17.29 -14.04 -18.27
C THR A 100 16.31 -14.70 -17.31
N VAL A 101 15.73 -13.95 -16.37
CA VAL A 101 14.77 -14.49 -15.41
C VAL A 101 13.52 -15.01 -16.12
N THR A 102 13.04 -16.17 -15.68
CA THR A 102 11.87 -16.85 -16.23
C THR A 102 10.80 -16.96 -15.16
N PHE A 103 9.57 -16.56 -15.48
CA PHE A 103 8.42 -16.71 -14.60
C PHE A 103 7.90 -18.16 -14.64
N THR A 104 7.56 -18.69 -13.47
CA THR A 104 6.75 -19.91 -13.32
C THR A 104 5.31 -19.50 -13.06
N GLU A 105 4.35 -20.05 -13.78
CA GLU A 105 2.92 -19.74 -13.64
C GLU A 105 2.21 -20.76 -12.76
N ILE A 106 1.39 -20.30 -11.82
CA ILE A 106 0.35 -21.08 -11.17
C ILE A 106 -0.96 -20.73 -11.87
N GLU A 107 -1.43 -21.61 -12.74
CA GLU A 107 -2.72 -21.49 -13.41
C GLU A 107 -3.86 -21.61 -12.39
N LYS A 108 -4.86 -20.70 -12.47
CA LYS A 108 -6.02 -20.70 -11.58
C LYS A 108 -7.28 -20.15 -12.26
N ASP A 109 -8.43 -20.66 -11.85
CA ASP A 109 -9.74 -20.06 -12.16
C ASP A 109 -10.21 -19.11 -11.04
N GLU A 110 -9.73 -19.32 -9.81
CA GLU A 110 -10.08 -18.59 -8.59
C GLU A 110 -8.84 -18.44 -7.69
N PRO A 111 -8.66 -17.35 -6.91
CA PRO A 111 -9.49 -16.15 -6.91
C PRO A 111 -9.42 -15.39 -8.23
N LEU A 112 -10.55 -14.84 -8.68
CA LEU A 112 -10.64 -13.92 -9.83
C LEU A 112 -9.54 -12.82 -9.81
N PRO A 113 -9.12 -12.28 -10.96
CA PRO A 113 -8.11 -11.21 -11.01
C PRO A 113 -8.51 -10.00 -10.16
N ALA A 114 -7.55 -9.34 -9.52
CA ALA A 114 -7.80 -8.12 -8.75
C ALA A 114 -6.59 -7.18 -8.75
N ASN A 115 -6.88 -5.90 -8.52
CA ASN A 115 -5.95 -4.80 -8.34
C ASN A 115 -5.85 -4.40 -6.86
N ASN A 116 -4.78 -3.70 -6.48
CA ASN A 116 -4.60 -3.06 -5.17
C ASN A 116 -4.86 -3.98 -3.95
N LEU A 117 -4.68 -5.30 -4.13
CA LEU A 117 -4.77 -6.33 -3.09
C LEU A 117 -3.52 -6.33 -2.20
N ARG A 118 -3.54 -7.09 -1.10
CA ARG A 118 -2.33 -7.41 -0.33
C ARG A 118 -2.07 -8.90 -0.29
N LEU A 119 -0.79 -9.26 -0.35
CA LEU A 119 -0.29 -10.60 -0.09
C LEU A 119 0.26 -10.66 1.34
N TRP A 120 0.03 -11.78 2.00
CA TRP A 120 0.61 -12.11 3.30
C TRP A 120 1.25 -13.50 3.24
N THR A 121 2.33 -13.70 3.97
CA THR A 121 3.08 -14.96 3.99
C THR A 121 3.06 -15.56 5.40
N GLY A 122 2.60 -16.81 5.53
CA GLY A 122 2.68 -17.58 6.76
C GLY A 122 3.83 -18.56 6.66
N ALA A 123 5.04 -18.12 7.07
CA ALA A 123 6.30 -18.82 6.82
C ALA A 123 6.35 -20.22 7.45
N GLU A 124 5.85 -20.41 8.67
CA GLU A 124 5.79 -21.76 9.30
C GLU A 124 4.83 -22.74 8.60
N SER A 125 3.95 -22.23 7.73
CA SER A 125 2.87 -22.97 7.10
C SER A 125 3.01 -23.12 5.58
N ASP A 126 4.11 -22.63 5.00
CA ASP A 126 4.35 -22.55 3.56
C ASP A 126 3.16 -21.98 2.76
N THR A 127 2.41 -21.05 3.38
CA THR A 127 1.14 -20.56 2.84
C THR A 127 1.23 -19.09 2.45
N LEU A 128 0.92 -18.81 1.19
CA LEU A 128 0.68 -17.46 0.69
C LEU A 128 -0.83 -17.16 0.80
N TYR A 129 -1.16 -16.00 1.35
CA TYR A 129 -2.54 -15.51 1.50
C TYR A 129 -2.74 -14.27 0.63
N ARG A 130 -3.96 -14.08 0.13
CA ARG A 130 -4.43 -12.90 -0.59
C ARG A 130 -5.64 -12.30 0.14
N TRP A 131 -5.57 -11.01 0.41
CA TRP A 131 -6.64 -10.24 1.06
C TRP A 131 -6.97 -8.95 0.29
N GLY A 132 -8.27 -8.67 0.17
CA GLY A 132 -8.81 -7.46 -0.44
C GLY A 132 -8.49 -7.28 -1.92
N GLY A 133 -8.58 -6.02 -2.36
CA GLY A 133 -8.40 -5.58 -3.74
C GLY A 133 -9.69 -5.06 -4.38
N ASP A 134 -9.58 -4.48 -5.57
CA ASP A 134 -10.69 -4.09 -6.43
C ASP A 134 -10.61 -4.77 -7.81
N GLY A 135 -11.77 -5.00 -8.43
CA GLY A 135 -11.85 -5.63 -9.76
C GLY A 135 -11.10 -4.83 -10.84
N PRO A 136 -10.50 -5.52 -11.84
CA PRO A 136 -9.79 -4.89 -12.95
C PRO A 136 -10.59 -3.85 -13.74
N TYR A 137 -9.88 -3.02 -14.50
CA TYR A 137 -10.51 -2.15 -15.48
C TYR A 137 -11.30 -2.98 -16.50
N GLY A 138 -12.52 -2.53 -16.81
CA GLY A 138 -13.45 -3.25 -17.71
C GLY A 138 -14.18 -4.44 -17.09
N ASN A 139 -13.66 -5.08 -16.04
CA ASN A 139 -14.35 -6.14 -15.29
C ASN A 139 -14.22 -5.93 -13.78
N THR A 140 -15.27 -5.39 -13.16
CA THR A 140 -15.30 -5.05 -11.72
C THR A 140 -15.78 -6.19 -10.82
N ASP A 141 -16.06 -7.36 -11.39
CA ASP A 141 -16.59 -8.51 -10.65
C ASP A 141 -15.45 -9.26 -9.91
N LEU A 142 -15.57 -9.33 -8.58
CA LEU A 142 -14.73 -10.15 -7.69
C LEU A 142 -15.52 -11.32 -7.05
N GLY A 143 -16.75 -11.56 -7.49
CA GLY A 143 -17.72 -12.44 -6.85
C GLY A 143 -18.44 -11.80 -5.65
N ASP A 144 -19.57 -12.40 -5.27
CA ASP A 144 -20.44 -11.88 -4.18
C ASP A 144 -19.87 -12.08 -2.76
N ASP A 145 -18.85 -12.94 -2.59
CA ASP A 145 -18.34 -13.38 -1.29
C ASP A 145 -17.02 -12.71 -0.90
N ILE A 146 -17.00 -12.05 0.26
CA ILE A 146 -15.75 -11.66 0.94
C ILE A 146 -15.00 -12.93 1.34
N ALA A 147 -13.72 -13.02 1.00
CA ALA A 147 -12.90 -14.19 1.29
C ALA A 147 -11.44 -13.83 1.53
N LEU A 148 -10.86 -14.47 2.56
CA LEU A 148 -9.42 -14.67 2.63
C LEU A 148 -9.08 -15.84 1.70
N TRP A 149 -8.24 -15.60 0.70
CA TRP A 149 -7.74 -16.66 -0.16
C TRP A 149 -6.38 -17.13 0.34
N ALA A 150 -6.12 -18.43 0.24
CA ALA A 150 -4.86 -19.03 0.65
C ALA A 150 -4.42 -20.10 -0.35
N ILE A 151 -3.13 -20.18 -0.64
CA ILE A 151 -2.48 -21.26 -1.36
C ILE A 151 -1.35 -21.81 -0.48
N GLN A 152 -1.47 -23.08 -0.10
CA GLN A 152 -0.35 -23.80 0.50
C GLN A 152 0.57 -24.27 -0.63
N LEU A 153 1.86 -23.98 -0.48
CA LEU A 153 2.88 -24.23 -1.50
C LEU A 153 3.60 -25.54 -1.23
N ASP A 154 3.97 -26.25 -2.29
CA ASP A 154 4.88 -27.38 -2.25
C ASP A 154 6.36 -26.96 -2.41
N ASP A 155 7.29 -27.93 -2.36
CA ASP A 155 8.74 -27.71 -2.52
C ASP A 155 9.10 -27.05 -3.87
N ASP A 156 8.28 -27.24 -4.91
CA ASP A 156 8.44 -26.61 -6.22
C ASP A 156 7.84 -25.19 -6.26
N GLY A 157 7.20 -24.75 -5.18
CA GLY A 157 6.54 -23.45 -5.07
C GLY A 157 5.22 -23.37 -5.85
N GLN A 158 4.54 -24.50 -6.05
CA GLN A 158 3.25 -24.66 -6.72
C GLN A 158 2.15 -24.99 -5.71
N GLY A 159 0.88 -24.94 -6.13
CA GLY A 159 -0.24 -25.29 -5.27
C GLY A 159 -1.59 -24.99 -5.92
N SER A 160 -2.63 -24.81 -5.12
CA SER A 160 -3.94 -24.34 -5.57
C SER A 160 -4.57 -23.41 -4.54
N TRP A 161 -5.15 -22.31 -5.01
CA TRP A 161 -5.85 -21.36 -4.14
C TRP A 161 -7.19 -21.91 -3.65
N ALA A 162 -7.54 -21.58 -2.41
CA ALA A 162 -8.83 -21.89 -1.81
C ALA A 162 -9.26 -20.79 -0.82
N LYS A 163 -10.57 -20.64 -0.61
CA LYS A 163 -11.11 -19.79 0.46
C LYS A 163 -10.74 -20.38 1.83
N LYS A 164 -10.17 -19.57 2.72
CA LYS A 164 -9.81 -19.92 4.09
C LYS A 164 -10.91 -19.42 5.04
N SER A 165 -11.58 -20.31 5.75
CA SER A 165 -12.62 -19.93 6.71
C SER A 165 -12.04 -19.36 8.00
N ALA A 166 -12.65 -18.27 8.46
CA ALA A 166 -12.40 -17.69 9.77
C ALA A 166 -12.91 -18.62 10.89
N ALA A 167 -12.28 -18.55 12.05
CA ALA A 167 -12.79 -19.21 13.27
C ALA A 167 -13.95 -18.42 13.90
N ASN A 168 -14.03 -17.11 13.65
CA ASN A 168 -15.09 -16.19 14.08
C ASN A 168 -15.90 -15.67 12.87
N ASP A 169 -16.56 -16.58 12.16
CA ASP A 169 -17.28 -16.34 10.90
C ASP A 169 -18.29 -15.18 10.98
N ASP A 170 -19.07 -15.08 12.06
CA ASP A 170 -20.02 -13.97 12.28
C ASP A 170 -19.31 -12.60 12.17
N PHE A 171 -18.16 -12.44 12.84
CA PHE A 171 -17.35 -11.21 12.79
C PHE A 171 -16.72 -11.00 11.41
N PHE A 172 -16.27 -12.07 10.75
CA PHE A 172 -15.70 -12.00 9.41
C PHE A 172 -16.74 -11.56 8.37
N SER A 173 -18.02 -11.87 8.57
CA SER A 173 -19.10 -11.38 7.69
C SER A 173 -19.37 -9.87 7.83
N ASP A 174 -19.05 -9.28 8.99
CA ASP A 174 -19.26 -7.86 9.29
C ASP A 174 -18.11 -6.93 8.81
N ILE A 175 -16.88 -7.44 8.64
CA ILE A 175 -15.74 -6.63 8.14
C ILE A 175 -15.83 -6.38 6.63
N TYR A 176 -15.28 -5.26 6.15
CA TYR A 176 -15.28 -4.88 4.73
C TYR A 176 -14.06 -5.38 3.96
N SER A 177 -14.27 -5.83 2.72
CA SER A 177 -13.18 -6.05 1.75
C SER A 177 -12.77 -4.72 1.11
N GLY A 178 -11.58 -4.25 1.48
CA GLY A 178 -11.01 -3.00 0.99
C GLY A 178 -9.98 -3.20 -0.12
N ALA A 179 -9.76 -2.14 -0.90
CA ALA A 179 -8.65 -2.01 -1.84
C ALA A 179 -7.66 -0.94 -1.37
N SER A 180 -6.37 -1.13 -1.67
CA SER A 180 -5.30 -0.14 -1.41
C SER A 180 -5.14 0.32 0.05
N GLY A 181 -5.49 -0.51 1.02
CA GLY A 181 -5.01 -0.37 2.39
C GLY A 181 -3.51 -0.67 2.49
N ALA A 182 -2.85 -0.17 3.52
CA ALA A 182 -1.47 -0.55 3.84
C ALA A 182 -1.49 -1.95 4.47
N GLY A 183 -0.53 -2.85 4.19
CA GLY A 183 -0.56 -4.18 4.80
C GLY A 183 0.79 -4.87 4.89
N THR A 184 0.97 -5.68 5.94
CA THR A 184 2.20 -6.41 6.25
C THR A 184 1.90 -7.68 7.05
N VAL A 185 2.93 -8.47 7.38
CA VAL A 185 2.82 -9.59 8.33
C VAL A 185 3.84 -9.39 9.46
N CYS A 186 3.39 -9.51 10.70
CA CYS A 186 4.24 -9.56 11.89
C CYS A 186 3.86 -10.76 12.75
N ASP A 187 4.83 -11.58 13.15
CA ASP A 187 4.64 -12.65 14.15
C ASP A 187 3.39 -13.53 13.87
N ASP A 188 3.26 -14.02 12.63
CA ASP A 188 2.10 -14.79 12.10
C ASP A 188 0.73 -14.07 12.18
N MET A 189 0.75 -12.75 12.31
CA MET A 189 -0.41 -11.86 12.20
C MET A 189 -0.38 -11.13 10.86
N GLY A 190 -1.35 -11.40 9.98
CA GLY A 190 -1.62 -10.55 8.82
C GLY A 190 -2.26 -9.24 9.28
N VAL A 191 -1.75 -8.10 8.82
CA VAL A 191 -2.24 -6.76 9.22
C VAL A 191 -2.63 -5.96 7.98
N TYR A 192 -3.80 -5.32 8.01
CA TYR A 192 -4.33 -4.45 6.95
C TYR A 192 -4.93 -3.17 7.53
N VAL A 193 -4.43 -2.02 7.11
CA VAL A 193 -4.75 -0.70 7.66
C VAL A 193 -5.52 0.11 6.62
N GLY A 194 -6.77 0.46 6.94
CA GLY A 194 -7.62 1.33 6.15
C GLY A 194 -8.00 0.77 4.77
N GLY A 195 -7.57 1.45 3.72
CA GLY A 195 -7.99 1.26 2.33
C GLY A 195 -9.27 2.01 1.97
N TYR A 196 -9.87 1.65 0.84
CA TYR A 196 -11.18 2.12 0.44
C TYR A 196 -12.11 0.98 0.01
N GLY A 197 -13.40 1.19 0.19
CA GLY A 197 -14.46 0.40 -0.39
C GLY A 197 -14.96 0.98 -1.72
N SER A 198 -15.30 0.12 -2.67
CA SER A 198 -16.06 0.46 -3.88
C SER A 198 -16.93 -0.72 -4.29
N GLY A 199 -17.85 -0.52 -5.23
CA GLY A 199 -18.66 -1.62 -5.77
C GLY A 199 -17.82 -2.71 -6.47
N ALA A 200 -16.55 -2.43 -6.75
CA ALA A 200 -15.58 -3.38 -7.28
C ALA A 200 -14.73 -4.08 -6.20
N SER A 201 -14.86 -3.75 -4.91
CA SER A 201 -14.12 -4.37 -3.80
C SER A 201 -15.00 -5.16 -2.83
N ASP A 202 -16.25 -4.72 -2.64
CA ASP A 202 -17.25 -5.32 -1.73
C ASP A 202 -18.66 -4.91 -2.19
N ALA A 203 -19.55 -5.88 -2.39
CA ALA A 203 -20.91 -5.64 -2.92
C ALA A 203 -21.75 -4.66 -2.06
N ARG A 204 -21.42 -4.48 -0.78
CA ARG A 204 -22.08 -3.50 0.11
C ARG A 204 -21.75 -2.05 -0.24
N PHE A 205 -20.79 -1.81 -1.14
CA PHE A 205 -20.49 -0.51 -1.73
C PHE A 205 -20.94 -0.39 -3.19
N SER A 206 -21.92 -1.18 -3.63
CA SER A 206 -22.45 -1.17 -5.01
C SER A 206 -22.87 0.21 -5.57
N GLU A 207 -23.21 1.18 -4.72
CA GLU A 207 -23.50 2.57 -5.12
C GLU A 207 -22.23 3.45 -5.28
N THR A 208 -21.06 2.99 -4.83
CA THR A 208 -19.77 3.67 -4.91
C THR A 208 -19.01 3.21 -6.16
N VAL A 209 -19.23 3.91 -7.27
CA VAL A 209 -18.69 3.57 -8.60
C VAL A 209 -17.50 4.47 -8.95
N PHE A 210 -16.50 3.93 -9.66
CA PHE A 210 -15.32 4.69 -10.10
C PHE A 210 -15.70 6.03 -10.77
N PRO A 211 -15.01 7.15 -10.46
CA PRO A 211 -13.78 7.26 -9.66
C PRO A 211 -14.00 7.34 -8.14
N ASP A 212 -15.25 7.33 -7.66
CA ASP A 212 -15.58 7.49 -6.26
C ASP A 212 -15.16 6.27 -5.43
N ARG A 213 -14.78 6.53 -4.16
CA ARG A 213 -14.20 5.56 -3.23
C ARG A 213 -14.65 5.90 -1.81
N MET A 214 -15.05 4.92 -1.02
CA MET A 214 -15.42 5.14 0.39
C MET A 214 -14.22 4.86 1.30
N PRO A 215 -13.62 5.86 1.97
CA PRO A 215 -12.50 5.64 2.88
C PRO A 215 -12.87 4.71 4.03
N LEU A 216 -12.06 3.66 4.25
CA LEU A 216 -12.23 2.73 5.35
C LEU A 216 -11.32 3.14 6.52
N PRO A 217 -11.85 3.30 7.74
CA PRO A 217 -11.06 3.29 8.96
C PRO A 217 -10.90 1.85 9.47
N GLY A 218 -9.94 1.66 10.36
CA GLY A 218 -9.71 0.41 11.08
C GLY A 218 -8.40 -0.28 10.69
N VAL A 219 -7.92 -1.11 11.61
CA VAL A 219 -6.84 -2.06 11.38
C VAL A 219 -7.41 -3.46 11.55
N LEU A 220 -7.56 -4.15 10.42
CA LEU A 220 -7.89 -5.56 10.41
C LEU A 220 -6.62 -6.34 10.75
N THR A 221 -6.73 -7.25 11.70
CA THR A 221 -5.70 -8.26 11.98
C THR A 221 -6.27 -9.65 11.76
N TYR A 222 -5.47 -10.54 11.21
CA TYR A 222 -5.77 -11.96 11.02
C TYR A 222 -4.66 -12.80 11.65
N ASN A 223 -4.98 -13.48 12.75
CA ASN A 223 -4.06 -14.42 13.37
C ASN A 223 -4.05 -15.71 12.53
N MET A 224 -2.92 -16.07 11.93
CA MET A 224 -2.84 -17.21 11.01
C MET A 224 -2.97 -18.57 11.72
N THR A 225 -2.59 -18.64 13.00
CA THR A 225 -2.66 -19.84 13.85
C THR A 225 -4.09 -20.18 14.26
N ASP A 226 -4.76 -19.25 14.94
CA ASP A 226 -6.12 -19.41 15.48
C ASP A 226 -7.21 -19.14 14.42
N ARG A 227 -6.82 -18.52 13.29
CA ARG A 227 -7.69 -18.12 12.17
C ARG A 227 -8.77 -17.11 12.57
N THR A 228 -8.50 -16.30 13.58
CA THR A 228 -9.42 -15.27 14.09
C THR A 228 -9.09 -13.90 13.50
N TRP A 229 -10.13 -13.17 13.12
CA TRP A 229 -10.05 -11.77 12.72
C TRP A 229 -10.36 -10.81 13.87
N ALA A 230 -9.71 -9.64 13.90
CA ALA A 230 -10.10 -8.49 14.72
C ALA A 230 -10.10 -7.20 13.88
N ASN A 231 -10.65 -6.11 14.42
CA ASN A 231 -10.69 -4.80 13.79
C ASN A 231 -10.58 -3.70 14.84
N GLU A 232 -9.41 -3.05 14.91
CA GLU A 232 -9.09 -2.03 15.91
C GLU A 232 -9.18 -0.61 15.33
N SER A 233 -9.51 0.37 16.17
CA SER A 233 -9.71 1.74 15.68
C SER A 233 -8.39 2.46 15.36
N THR A 234 -8.29 2.98 14.15
CA THR A 234 -7.23 3.87 13.64
C THR A 234 -7.43 5.35 13.96
N VAL A 235 -8.57 5.74 14.56
CA VAL A 235 -8.85 7.15 14.92
C VAL A 235 -7.78 7.76 15.84
N PRO A 236 -7.16 7.03 16.80
CA PRO A 236 -6.06 7.54 17.61
C PRO A 236 -4.80 7.92 16.81
N LEU A 237 -4.57 7.25 15.67
CA LEU A 237 -3.38 7.47 14.82
C LEU A 237 -3.47 8.77 14.02
N ASN A 238 -4.65 8.97 13.45
CA ASN A 238 -4.86 9.92 12.38
C ASN A 238 -6.16 10.71 12.62
N PRO A 239 -6.23 11.48 13.71
CA PRO A 239 -7.41 12.26 14.04
C PRO A 239 -7.62 13.40 13.02
N PRO A 240 -8.87 13.72 12.67
CA PRO A 240 -10.10 13.22 13.27
C PRO A 240 -10.72 12.02 12.54
N TYR A 241 -10.16 11.56 11.41
CA TYR A 241 -10.86 10.64 10.51
C TYR A 241 -10.56 9.16 10.76
N GLY A 242 -9.32 8.81 11.16
CA GLY A 242 -8.84 7.44 11.24
C GLY A 242 -8.74 6.71 9.89
N THR A 243 -9.04 7.36 8.78
CA THR A 243 -8.92 6.76 7.44
C THR A 243 -7.48 6.72 6.98
N TRP A 244 -7.08 5.71 6.23
CA TRP A 244 -5.74 5.64 5.62
C TRP A 244 -5.84 4.99 4.25
N ILE A 245 -5.32 5.61 3.19
CA ILE A 245 -5.41 5.09 1.81
C ILE A 245 -4.04 5.16 1.12
N SER A 246 -3.66 4.12 0.37
CA SER A 246 -2.47 4.10 -0.50
C SER A 246 -1.14 4.43 0.21
N GLY A 247 -1.03 4.14 1.51
CA GLY A 247 0.22 4.11 2.26
C GLY A 247 0.78 2.70 2.36
N GLU A 248 1.95 2.56 2.99
CA GLU A 248 2.63 1.27 3.18
C GLU A 248 2.76 0.93 4.67
N ALA A 249 2.74 -0.39 4.95
CA ALA A 249 2.91 -0.93 6.30
C ALA A 249 4.08 -1.90 6.31
N LEU A 250 4.92 -1.82 7.35
CA LEU A 250 6.16 -2.57 7.45
C LEU A 250 6.25 -3.24 8.81
N CYS A 251 6.76 -4.46 8.84
CA CYS A 251 7.00 -5.18 10.08
C CYS A 251 8.42 -4.92 10.58
N VAL A 252 8.54 -4.35 11.78
CA VAL A 252 9.81 -3.93 12.39
C VAL A 252 10.08 -4.77 13.65
N PRO A 253 10.90 -5.83 13.55
CA PRO A 253 11.33 -6.66 14.67
C PRO A 253 12.48 -6.00 15.47
N GLY A 254 12.99 -6.71 16.48
CA GLY A 254 14.29 -6.42 17.11
C GLY A 254 14.30 -5.41 18.26
N PHE A 255 13.35 -4.47 18.30
CA PHE A 255 13.29 -3.45 19.36
C PHE A 255 12.48 -3.87 20.60
N THR A 256 11.54 -4.81 20.45
CA THR A 256 10.75 -5.36 21.57
C THR A 256 10.71 -6.90 21.47
N THR A 257 10.02 -7.56 22.41
CA THR A 257 9.79 -9.01 22.31
C THR A 257 8.87 -9.41 21.16
N ASN A 258 8.05 -8.48 20.67
CA ASN A 258 7.17 -8.65 19.51
C ASN A 258 7.56 -7.65 18.41
N SER A 259 7.23 -7.96 17.17
CA SER A 259 7.43 -7.05 16.05
C SER A 259 6.36 -5.95 16.03
N LEU A 260 6.77 -4.73 15.70
CA LEU A 260 5.89 -3.56 15.61
C LEU A 260 5.51 -3.30 14.15
N VAL A 261 4.25 -2.89 13.90
CA VAL A 261 3.83 -2.47 12.54
C VAL A 261 4.00 -0.97 12.40
N PHE A 262 4.88 -0.56 11.50
CA PHE A 262 5.06 0.84 11.12
C PHE A 262 4.13 1.14 9.94
N VAL A 263 3.43 2.27 9.96
CA VAL A 263 2.55 2.73 8.87
C VAL A 263 3.02 4.11 8.41
N ILE A 264 3.31 4.25 7.12
CA ILE A 264 3.90 5.48 6.55
C ILE A 264 3.19 5.93 5.27
N GLY A 265 3.20 7.24 5.04
CA GLY A 265 2.68 7.88 3.85
C GLY A 265 1.20 7.64 3.56
N GLY A 266 0.80 7.77 2.30
CA GLY A 266 -0.60 7.64 1.89
C GLY A 266 -1.42 8.89 2.20
N GLN A 267 -2.74 8.71 2.24
CA GLN A 267 -3.74 9.77 2.30
C GLN A 267 -4.75 9.59 3.43
N THR A 268 -5.24 10.73 3.92
CA THR A 268 -6.20 10.88 5.01
C THR A 268 -7.39 11.69 4.47
N THR A 269 -8.64 11.30 4.76
CA THR A 269 -9.81 11.96 4.15
C THR A 269 -11.10 11.71 4.95
N PRO A 270 -12.05 12.65 5.03
CA PRO A 270 -13.34 12.37 5.65
C PRO A 270 -14.07 11.21 4.96
N ARG A 271 -14.61 10.26 5.74
CA ARG A 271 -15.43 9.15 5.19
C ARG A 271 -16.64 9.60 4.35
N ALA A 272 -17.11 10.83 4.54
CA ALA A 272 -18.19 11.45 3.77
C ALA A 272 -17.75 12.01 2.40
N SER A 273 -16.44 12.12 2.14
CA SER A 273 -15.91 12.52 0.83
C SER A 273 -15.61 11.27 0.02
N ALA A 274 -16.47 10.99 -0.94
CA ALA A 274 -16.25 9.92 -1.92
C ALA A 274 -15.19 10.30 -2.97
N ALA A 275 -14.89 11.60 -3.08
CA ALA A 275 -13.98 12.17 -4.05
C ALA A 275 -12.56 12.34 -3.48
N ARG A 276 -11.54 12.15 -4.33
CA ARG A 276 -10.12 12.35 -3.99
C ARG A 276 -9.77 13.77 -3.51
N VAL A 277 -10.66 14.76 -3.65
CA VAL A 277 -10.38 16.20 -3.58
C VAL A 277 -10.07 16.70 -2.16
N ASP A 278 -10.67 16.10 -1.12
CA ASP A 278 -10.48 16.52 0.28
C ASP A 278 -9.41 15.71 1.03
N ALA A 279 -8.53 15.01 0.29
CA ALA A 279 -7.54 14.11 0.88
C ALA A 279 -6.17 14.80 1.10
N ASP A 280 -5.79 14.95 2.36
CA ASP A 280 -4.46 15.40 2.79
C ASP A 280 -3.49 14.22 2.81
N PHE A 281 -2.24 14.43 2.39
CA PHE A 281 -1.18 13.44 2.55
C PHE A 281 -0.77 13.31 4.02
N THR A 282 -0.46 12.09 4.46
CA THR A 282 0.22 11.87 5.73
C THR A 282 1.62 12.48 5.68
N ASP A 283 2.01 13.20 6.74
CA ASP A 283 3.36 13.74 6.88
C ASP A 283 4.37 12.60 7.11
N PHE A 284 5.43 12.55 6.31
CA PHE A 284 6.50 11.55 6.44
C PHE A 284 7.44 11.83 7.61
N ALA A 285 7.35 13.00 8.24
CA ALA A 285 7.94 13.21 9.56
C ALA A 285 7.22 12.36 10.63
N ASN A 286 5.90 12.15 10.53
CA ASN A 286 5.16 11.46 11.58
C ASN A 286 5.08 9.95 11.34
N ILE A 287 5.97 9.19 11.98
CA ILE A 287 6.04 7.74 11.86
C ILE A 287 5.03 7.10 12.81
N THR A 288 4.00 6.46 12.25
CA THR A 288 2.94 5.79 13.00
C THR A 288 3.33 4.35 13.33
N ILE A 289 3.15 3.93 14.59
CA ILE A 289 3.63 2.64 15.11
C ILE A 289 2.49 1.92 15.85
N TYR A 290 2.34 0.63 15.59
CA TYR A 290 1.37 -0.27 16.25
C TYR A 290 2.09 -1.41 16.95
N ASP A 291 1.69 -1.72 18.18
CA ASP A 291 1.92 -3.02 18.79
C ASP A 291 0.67 -3.89 18.60
N PRO A 292 0.69 -4.88 17.67
CA PRO A 292 -0.46 -5.73 17.39
C PRO A 292 -0.77 -6.74 18.50
N VAL A 293 0.14 -6.95 19.46
CA VAL A 293 -0.02 -7.89 20.58
C VAL A 293 -0.61 -7.18 21.79
N GLN A 294 -0.17 -5.96 22.08
CA GLN A 294 -0.70 -5.12 23.17
C GLN A 294 -1.94 -4.31 22.75
N ASN A 295 -2.24 -4.23 21.45
CA ASN A 295 -3.20 -3.29 20.87
C ASN A 295 -2.93 -1.86 21.38
N GLN A 296 -1.69 -1.41 21.18
CA GLN A 296 -1.23 -0.07 21.58
C GLN A 296 -0.69 0.70 20.39
N TRP A 297 -0.91 2.01 20.44
CA TRP A 297 -0.59 2.94 19.36
C TRP A 297 0.45 3.95 19.83
N TYR A 298 1.49 4.11 19.04
CA TYR A 298 2.56 5.09 19.26
C TYR A 298 2.79 5.90 17.98
N TRP A 299 3.49 7.01 18.13
CA TRP A 299 3.98 7.82 17.02
C TRP A 299 5.37 8.35 17.38
N GLN A 300 6.19 8.68 16.39
CA GLN A 300 7.46 9.36 16.59
C GLN A 300 7.71 10.33 15.44
N GLU A 301 8.11 11.56 15.77
CA GLU A 301 8.55 12.52 14.76
C GLU A 301 9.98 12.17 14.33
N ALA A 302 10.15 11.94 13.03
CA ALA A 302 11.41 11.65 12.37
C ALA A 302 12.06 12.93 11.84
N SER A 303 13.38 13.01 11.97
CA SER A 303 14.18 14.17 11.55
C SER A 303 14.98 13.89 10.28
N GLY A 304 15.71 14.89 9.80
CA GLY A 304 16.63 14.75 8.66
C GLY A 304 16.06 15.21 7.33
N ASP A 305 16.45 14.51 6.27
CA ASP A 305 16.00 14.78 4.90
C ASP A 305 14.62 14.17 4.66
N VAL A 306 13.62 14.63 5.43
CA VAL A 306 12.26 14.08 5.41
C VAL A 306 11.69 14.13 3.99
N PRO A 307 11.30 12.99 3.40
CA PRO A 307 10.79 12.93 2.04
C PRO A 307 9.41 13.60 1.92
N ARG A 308 9.04 14.04 0.72
CA ARG A 308 7.69 14.58 0.45
C ARG A 308 6.61 13.55 0.75
N GLY A 309 5.48 14.03 1.28
CA GLY A 309 4.22 13.30 1.37
C GLY A 309 3.81 12.74 0.02
N ARG A 310 3.44 11.45 -0.01
CA ARG A 310 3.21 10.68 -1.24
C ARG A 310 2.28 9.50 -0.99
N GLU A 311 1.56 9.08 -2.04
CA GLU A 311 0.83 7.81 -2.10
C GLU A 311 1.42 6.87 -3.16
N LEU A 312 1.01 5.60 -3.18
CA LEU A 312 1.28 4.66 -4.29
C LEU A 312 2.77 4.42 -4.60
N PHE A 313 3.62 4.64 -3.60
CA PHE A 313 5.03 4.26 -3.55
C PHE A 313 5.15 2.79 -3.14
N CYS A 314 6.37 2.27 -3.09
CA CYS A 314 6.65 1.01 -2.40
C CYS A 314 7.72 1.22 -1.32
N ALA A 315 7.77 0.34 -0.34
CA ALA A 315 8.79 0.37 0.70
C ALA A 315 9.24 -1.05 1.08
N VAL A 316 10.50 -1.17 1.51
CA VAL A 316 11.06 -2.39 2.12
C VAL A 316 11.79 -2.03 3.39
N GLY A 317 11.72 -2.90 4.39
CA GLY A 317 12.53 -2.80 5.60
C GLY A 317 13.59 -3.89 5.63
N VAL A 318 14.75 -3.59 6.21
CA VAL A 318 15.86 -4.53 6.35
C VAL A 318 16.60 -4.32 7.68
N GLU A 319 16.95 -5.41 8.35
CA GLU A 319 17.70 -5.39 9.62
C GLU A 319 19.20 -5.26 9.33
N GLY A 320 19.83 -4.24 9.91
CA GLY A 320 21.28 -4.02 9.89
C GLY A 320 21.92 -4.27 11.26
N ASN A 321 23.20 -3.94 11.41
CA ASN A 321 23.94 -4.16 12.65
C ASN A 321 23.56 -3.14 13.76
N GLY A 322 22.47 -3.42 14.49
CA GLY A 322 21.92 -2.55 15.53
C GLY A 322 20.93 -1.50 15.01
N THR A 323 20.44 -1.70 13.79
CA THR A 323 19.57 -0.78 13.05
C THR A 323 18.46 -1.54 12.34
N TYR A 324 17.37 -0.85 12.02
CA TYR A 324 16.41 -1.31 11.04
C TYR A 324 16.14 -0.17 10.06
N ASP A 325 16.43 -0.41 8.79
CA ASP A 325 16.43 0.62 7.75
C ASP A 325 15.26 0.40 6.79
N ILE A 326 14.39 1.40 6.67
CA ILE A 326 13.20 1.41 5.83
C ILE A 326 13.47 2.24 4.58
N TYR A 327 13.57 1.57 3.44
CA TYR A 327 13.76 2.19 2.13
C TYR A 327 12.41 2.47 1.48
N VAL A 328 12.21 3.70 1.02
CA VAL A 328 11.03 4.19 0.29
C VAL A 328 11.44 4.61 -1.11
N TYR A 329 10.68 4.20 -2.12
CA TYR A 329 10.95 4.53 -3.52
C TYR A 329 9.71 4.99 -4.28
N GLY A 330 9.88 6.07 -5.05
CA GLY A 330 8.91 6.54 -6.03
C GLY A 330 7.59 7.01 -5.41
N GLY A 331 6.47 6.70 -6.06
CA GLY A 331 5.12 7.09 -5.68
C GLY A 331 4.62 8.34 -6.39
N LEU A 332 3.58 8.96 -5.82
CA LEU A 332 2.89 10.12 -6.36
C LEU A 332 2.76 11.22 -5.31
N ASP A 333 3.35 12.39 -5.60
CA ASP A 333 2.94 13.67 -5.00
C ASP A 333 1.99 14.36 -5.98
N ARG A 334 0.78 14.71 -5.54
CA ARG A 334 -0.23 15.41 -6.36
C ARG A 334 0.23 16.78 -6.86
N ALA A 335 1.19 17.42 -6.17
CA ALA A 335 1.71 18.73 -6.55
C ALA A 335 2.80 18.67 -7.64
N THR A 336 3.65 17.63 -7.63
CA THR A 336 4.79 17.50 -8.56
C THR A 336 4.69 16.36 -9.56
N GLY A 337 3.73 15.44 -9.38
CA GLY A 337 3.57 14.23 -10.18
C GLY A 337 4.36 13.03 -9.64
N THR A 338 4.60 12.06 -10.52
CA THR A 338 5.28 10.80 -10.20
C THR A 338 6.72 11.04 -9.74
N LEU A 339 7.06 10.44 -8.61
CA LEU A 339 8.34 10.57 -7.94
C LEU A 339 9.33 9.48 -8.38
N SER A 340 10.63 9.75 -8.19
CA SER A 340 11.75 8.88 -8.56
C SER A 340 12.86 8.82 -7.52
N ASP A 341 12.72 9.55 -6.42
CA ASP A 341 13.68 9.57 -5.32
C ASP A 341 13.62 8.27 -4.51
N VAL A 342 14.77 7.91 -3.95
CA VAL A 342 14.90 6.87 -2.93
C VAL A 342 15.29 7.57 -1.63
N SER A 343 14.64 7.20 -0.53
CA SER A 343 14.94 7.71 0.80
C SER A 343 14.99 6.55 1.79
N VAL A 344 15.80 6.65 2.83
CA VAL A 344 15.90 5.65 3.89
C VAL A 344 15.63 6.28 5.25
N LEU A 345 14.74 5.67 6.03
CA LEU A 345 14.50 5.97 7.44
C LEU A 345 15.23 4.93 8.27
N SER A 346 16.15 5.37 9.13
CA SER A 346 16.85 4.48 10.05
C SER A 346 16.27 4.51 11.46
N ILE A 347 15.99 3.33 12.02
CA ILE A 347 15.53 3.07 13.38
C ILE A 347 16.69 2.43 14.16
N PRO A 348 16.97 2.79 15.43
CA PRO A 348 16.14 3.57 16.37
C PRO A 348 16.27 5.09 16.26
N GLY A 349 17.07 5.62 15.33
CA GLY A 349 17.32 7.07 15.23
C GLY A 349 16.14 7.92 14.74
N PHE A 350 15.11 7.30 14.13
CA PHE A 350 14.03 7.98 13.41
C PHE A 350 14.58 9.07 12.47
N GLN A 351 15.66 8.74 11.75
CA GLN A 351 16.40 9.68 10.93
C GLN A 351 16.23 9.34 9.45
N TRP A 352 15.69 10.28 8.68
CA TRP A 352 15.62 10.22 7.22
C TRP A 352 16.93 10.67 6.57
N PHE A 353 17.34 9.95 5.54
CA PHE A 353 18.41 10.29 4.62
C PHE A 353 17.90 10.22 3.17
N SER A 354 18.16 11.26 2.37
CA SER A 354 17.91 11.24 0.94
C SER A 354 19.09 10.62 0.20
N LEU A 355 18.84 9.71 -0.74
CA LEU A 355 19.90 9.10 -1.54
C LEU A 355 20.14 9.91 -2.82
N ASP A 356 21.41 10.22 -3.13
CA ASP A 356 21.81 10.81 -4.41
C ASP A 356 21.94 9.73 -5.49
N VAL A 357 20.79 9.23 -5.95
CA VAL A 357 20.70 8.19 -6.97
C VAL A 357 19.71 8.55 -8.08
N THR A 358 20.10 8.28 -9.33
CA THR A 358 19.20 8.43 -10.48
C THR A 358 18.37 7.16 -10.65
N SER A 359 17.05 7.28 -10.46
CA SER A 359 16.09 6.19 -10.65
C SER A 359 15.01 6.61 -11.66
N PRO A 360 14.33 5.65 -12.33
CA PRO A 360 13.09 5.93 -13.06
C PRO A 360 11.98 6.47 -12.14
N SER A 361 11.11 7.35 -12.63
CA SER A 361 9.88 7.71 -11.91
C SER A 361 8.84 6.60 -12.06
N ARG A 362 8.23 6.18 -10.95
CA ARG A 362 7.15 5.19 -10.96
C ARG A 362 6.20 5.26 -9.76
N LEU A 363 4.92 5.04 -10.01
CA LEU A 363 3.84 4.85 -9.02
C LEU A 363 3.09 3.53 -9.29
N ARG A 364 2.37 2.99 -8.30
CA ARG A 364 1.62 1.71 -8.41
C ARG A 364 2.48 0.50 -8.81
N HIS A 365 3.75 0.56 -8.43
CA HIS A 365 4.70 -0.55 -8.46
C HIS A 365 4.68 -1.28 -7.12
N ALA A 366 5.22 -2.49 -7.10
CA ALA A 366 5.43 -3.25 -5.87
C ALA A 366 6.94 -3.49 -5.68
N CYS A 367 7.38 -3.62 -4.43
CA CYS A 367 8.74 -4.06 -4.13
C CYS A 367 8.80 -4.95 -2.89
N ALA A 368 9.89 -5.71 -2.79
CA ALA A 368 10.18 -6.62 -1.69
C ALA A 368 11.69 -6.73 -1.47
N LEU A 369 12.08 -6.98 -0.22
CA LEU A 369 13.43 -7.42 0.11
C LEU A 369 13.64 -8.82 -0.47
N VAL A 370 14.70 -9.01 -1.26
CA VAL A 370 15.09 -10.28 -1.87
C VAL A 370 16.55 -10.59 -1.57
N GLY A 371 16.89 -11.88 -1.53
CA GLY A 371 18.20 -12.32 -1.07
C GLY A 371 18.45 -11.85 0.37
N LYS A 372 19.59 -11.17 0.60
CA LYS A 372 19.99 -10.70 1.94
C LYS A 372 20.12 -9.18 2.08
N SER A 373 20.04 -8.44 0.98
CA SER A 373 20.50 -7.04 0.89
C SER A 373 20.01 -6.30 -0.36
N GLN A 374 19.03 -6.84 -1.10
CA GLN A 374 18.58 -6.26 -2.37
C GLN A 374 17.08 -5.98 -2.34
N MET A 375 16.65 -4.82 -2.83
CA MET A 375 15.25 -4.51 -3.10
C MET A 375 14.95 -4.84 -4.57
N LEU A 376 14.01 -5.77 -4.80
CA LEU A 376 13.45 -6.00 -6.13
C LEU A 376 12.22 -5.13 -6.31
N VAL A 377 12.16 -4.40 -7.43
CA VAL A 377 11.00 -3.59 -7.81
C VAL A 377 10.36 -4.14 -9.09
N SER A 378 9.04 -4.30 -9.06
CA SER A 378 8.24 -4.80 -10.19
C SER A 378 7.19 -3.78 -10.65
N GLY A 379 7.18 -3.51 -11.96
CA GLY A 379 6.16 -2.69 -12.61
C GLY A 379 6.13 -1.21 -12.16
N GLY A 380 4.96 -0.60 -12.32
CA GLY A 380 4.65 0.80 -12.06
C GLY A 380 4.46 1.63 -13.33
N LEU A 381 3.72 2.73 -13.20
CA LEU A 381 3.41 3.69 -14.28
C LEU A 381 4.23 4.97 -14.13
N THR A 382 4.55 5.63 -15.25
CA THR A 382 5.26 6.94 -15.28
C THR A 382 4.35 8.12 -14.96
N GLY A 383 3.04 7.96 -15.08
CA GLY A 383 2.00 8.91 -14.68
C GLY A 383 0.76 8.15 -14.24
N GLU A 384 -0.20 8.83 -13.60
CA GLU A 384 -1.49 8.19 -13.30
C GLU A 384 -2.16 7.76 -14.61
N TRP A 385 -2.39 6.44 -14.73
CA TRP A 385 -3.06 5.80 -15.87
C TRP A 385 -2.31 5.93 -17.22
N ASP A 386 -1.04 6.33 -17.21
CA ASP A 386 -0.15 6.26 -18.38
C ASP A 386 0.40 4.84 -18.55
N TRP A 387 -0.37 4.03 -19.28
CA TRP A 387 -0.03 2.67 -19.67
C TRP A 387 0.82 2.58 -20.95
N THR A 388 0.92 3.68 -21.70
CA THR A 388 1.41 3.68 -23.09
C THR A 388 2.94 3.66 -23.21
N VAL A 389 3.63 4.30 -22.27
CA VAL A 389 5.09 4.42 -22.27
C VAL A 389 5.72 3.07 -21.89
N PRO A 390 6.63 2.47 -22.70
CA PRO A 390 7.33 1.26 -22.31
C PRO A 390 8.10 1.41 -20.99
N ASP A 391 8.13 0.39 -20.13
CA ASP A 391 8.97 0.41 -18.92
C ASP A 391 10.47 0.44 -19.33
N PRO A 392 11.30 1.29 -18.70
CA PRO A 392 12.75 1.32 -18.96
C PRO A 392 13.49 0.04 -18.52
N TRP A 393 12.87 -0.82 -17.71
CA TRP A 393 13.46 -2.10 -17.29
C TRP A 393 12.89 -3.28 -18.09
N VAL A 394 13.77 -4.21 -18.45
CA VAL A 394 13.39 -5.46 -19.13
C VAL A 394 12.48 -6.26 -18.19
N GLN A 395 11.36 -6.76 -18.71
CA GLN A 395 10.27 -7.40 -17.94
C GLN A 395 9.69 -6.53 -16.79
N ALA A 396 9.94 -5.20 -16.81
CA ALA A 396 9.67 -4.26 -15.73
C ALA A 396 10.24 -4.67 -14.35
N LEU A 397 11.43 -5.29 -14.34
CA LEU A 397 12.15 -5.68 -13.13
C LEU A 397 13.44 -4.87 -12.95
N GLY A 398 13.54 -4.14 -11.83
CA GLY A 398 14.74 -3.44 -11.38
C GLY A 398 15.23 -3.97 -10.04
N ILE A 399 16.54 -4.09 -9.87
CA ILE A 399 17.17 -4.51 -8.61
C ILE A 399 17.94 -3.32 -8.05
N PHE A 400 17.73 -3.01 -6.78
CA PHE A 400 18.46 -1.98 -6.05
C PHE A 400 19.25 -2.62 -4.90
N ASP A 401 20.57 -2.44 -4.93
CA ASP A 401 21.47 -2.96 -3.90
C ASP A 401 21.49 -2.00 -2.70
N LEU A 402 21.07 -2.49 -1.52
CA LEU A 402 20.87 -1.66 -0.33
C LEU A 402 22.19 -1.31 0.37
N ASN A 403 23.24 -2.12 0.19
CA ASN A 403 24.57 -1.87 0.74
C ASN A 403 25.33 -0.77 -0.03
N THR A 404 25.12 -0.68 -1.35
CA THR A 404 25.87 0.22 -2.26
C THR A 404 25.02 1.35 -2.85
N TRP A 405 23.70 1.33 -2.63
CA TRP A 405 22.73 2.28 -3.17
C TRP A 405 22.74 2.39 -4.71
N GLY A 406 22.97 1.25 -5.37
CA GLY A 406 23.08 1.15 -6.82
C GLY A 406 21.95 0.37 -7.49
N TRP A 407 21.45 0.87 -8.64
CA TRP A 407 20.59 0.09 -9.52
C TRP A 407 21.39 -0.92 -10.35
N SER A 408 20.82 -2.12 -10.49
CA SER A 408 21.34 -3.27 -11.21
C SER A 408 20.24 -3.90 -12.08
N ASP A 409 20.63 -4.50 -13.21
CA ASP A 409 19.78 -5.41 -13.99
C ASP A 409 19.87 -6.86 -13.49
N LYS A 410 20.81 -7.14 -12.57
CA LYS A 410 21.11 -8.46 -11.99
C LYS A 410 20.65 -8.56 -10.53
N TYR A 411 19.89 -9.60 -10.22
CA TYR A 411 19.68 -10.13 -8.86
C TYR A 411 20.81 -11.11 -8.50
N ASP A 412 21.31 -11.07 -7.28
CA ASP A 412 22.41 -11.92 -6.83
C ASP A 412 22.09 -12.68 -5.54
N ALA A 413 21.78 -13.97 -5.68
CA ALA A 413 21.46 -14.86 -4.55
C ALA A 413 22.65 -15.01 -3.57
N ASP A 414 23.87 -14.90 -4.10
CA ASP A 414 25.12 -14.97 -3.33
C ASP A 414 25.55 -13.61 -2.73
N ALA A 415 24.74 -12.55 -2.84
CA ALA A 415 25.04 -11.25 -2.26
C ALA A 415 25.37 -11.33 -0.76
N ASP A 416 26.27 -10.46 -0.31
CA ASP A 416 26.57 -10.27 1.11
C ASP A 416 25.31 -9.85 1.88
N ALA A 417 25.28 -10.14 3.18
CA ALA A 417 24.20 -9.68 4.05
C ALA A 417 24.09 -8.15 4.06
N TYR A 418 22.92 -7.62 4.41
CA TYR A 418 22.78 -6.19 4.61
C TYR A 418 23.65 -5.72 5.77
N ASP A 419 24.31 -4.58 5.58
CA ASP A 419 24.91 -3.79 6.64
C ASP A 419 24.59 -2.32 6.38
N SER A 420 24.22 -1.58 7.41
CA SER A 420 23.78 -0.19 7.25
C SER A 420 24.92 0.66 6.67
N PRO A 421 24.73 1.34 5.53
CA PRO A 421 25.79 2.09 4.88
C PRO A 421 26.48 3.10 5.80
N ASP A 422 27.77 3.35 5.55
CA ASP A 422 28.62 4.26 6.32
C ASP A 422 27.94 5.60 6.64
N THR A 423 27.16 6.17 5.72
CA THR A 423 26.40 7.41 5.93
C THR A 423 25.49 7.35 7.16
N ILE A 424 24.78 6.23 7.34
CA ILE A 424 23.87 5.97 8.46
C ILE A 424 24.68 5.73 9.74
N MET A 425 25.67 4.84 9.69
CA MET A 425 26.45 4.46 10.88
C MET A 425 27.36 5.59 11.40
N ASN A 426 27.81 6.49 10.53
CA ASN A 426 28.51 7.72 10.93
C ASN A 426 27.59 8.73 11.63
N TRP A 427 26.28 8.75 11.31
CA TRP A 427 25.31 9.59 12.04
C TRP A 427 25.08 9.07 13.46
N TYR A 428 24.87 7.76 13.64
CA TYR A 428 24.74 7.15 14.97
C TYR A 428 25.99 7.33 15.82
N SER A 429 27.17 6.97 15.29
CA SER A 429 28.44 7.11 16.01
C SER A 429 28.87 8.58 16.24
N GLY A 430 28.34 9.51 15.45
CA GLY A 430 28.42 10.95 15.69
C GLY A 430 27.55 11.46 16.85
N GLY A 431 26.74 10.59 17.46
CA GLY A 431 25.84 10.90 18.58
C GLY A 431 24.39 11.16 18.17
N GLY A 432 23.98 10.82 16.94
CA GLY A 432 22.64 11.10 16.41
C GLY A 432 21.49 10.62 17.29
N LEU A 433 21.60 9.42 17.87
CA LEU A 433 20.58 8.87 18.79
C LEU A 433 20.35 9.75 20.03
N THR A 434 21.36 10.49 20.50
CA THR A 434 21.21 11.43 21.64
C THR A 434 20.51 12.73 21.28
N SER A 435 20.18 12.95 20.00
CA SER A 435 19.46 14.12 19.50
C SER A 435 17.99 13.84 19.13
N VAL A 436 17.52 12.61 19.31
CA VAL A 436 16.11 12.25 19.10
C VAL A 436 15.25 12.90 20.19
N ASP A 437 14.22 13.63 19.78
CA ASP A 437 13.19 14.18 20.67
C ASP A 437 12.03 13.18 20.74
N TRP A 438 12.04 12.34 21.77
CA TRP A 438 11.07 11.26 21.91
C TRP A 438 9.66 11.80 22.16
N SER A 439 8.68 11.29 21.40
CA SER A 439 7.27 11.69 21.53
C SER A 439 6.66 11.40 22.92
N SER A 440 7.24 10.42 23.63
CA SER A 440 6.89 10.05 25.00
C SER A 440 7.95 9.11 25.61
N ASP A 441 8.01 9.08 26.95
CA ASP A 441 8.82 8.14 27.74
C ASP A 441 8.64 6.67 27.31
N ALA A 442 7.43 6.30 26.84
CA ALA A 442 7.14 4.94 26.36
C ALA A 442 7.83 4.63 25.02
N VAL A 443 7.94 5.60 24.11
CA VAL A 443 8.67 5.43 22.85
C VAL A 443 10.18 5.45 23.09
N GLU A 444 10.66 6.25 24.06
CA GLU A 444 12.04 6.16 24.54
C GLU A 444 12.35 4.79 25.17
N GLU A 445 11.43 4.18 25.93
CA GLU A 445 11.62 2.83 26.48
C GLU A 445 11.71 1.75 25.38
N LEU A 446 10.92 1.89 24.30
CA LEU A 446 10.91 0.98 23.15
C LEU A 446 12.17 1.06 22.28
N PHE A 447 12.72 2.26 22.04
CA PHE A 447 13.78 2.48 21.04
C PHE A 447 15.05 3.16 21.56
N GLY A 448 15.00 3.88 22.68
CA GLY A 448 16.10 4.65 23.23
C GLY A 448 17.10 3.85 24.07
N ASN A 449 16.76 2.61 24.44
CA ASN A 449 17.72 1.69 25.06
C ASN A 449 18.69 1.15 24.00
N ASP A 450 19.99 1.24 24.31
CA ASP A 450 21.09 0.74 23.49
C ASP A 450 21.08 -0.80 23.43
N SER A 451 20.21 -1.35 22.56
CA SER A 451 19.93 -2.78 22.37
C SER A 451 21.10 -3.53 21.71
N THR A 452 22.24 -3.51 22.39
CA THR A 452 23.41 -4.35 22.13
C THR A 452 23.19 -5.79 22.64
N SER A 453 22.02 -6.38 22.34
CA SER A 453 21.73 -7.79 22.58
C SER A 453 22.40 -8.69 21.52
N SER A 454 23.73 -8.70 21.53
CA SER A 454 24.53 -9.56 20.67
C SER A 454 24.29 -11.05 20.97
N PRO A 455 24.16 -11.95 19.97
CA PRO A 455 23.91 -13.37 20.20
C PRO A 455 25.06 -14.07 20.95
N ALA A 456 24.73 -14.77 22.03
CA ALA A 456 25.72 -15.44 22.86
C ALA A 456 26.37 -16.65 22.17
N SER A 457 27.69 -16.60 21.95
CA SER A 457 28.53 -17.77 21.66
C SER A 457 29.32 -18.17 22.92
N PRO A 458 29.39 -19.46 23.29
CA PRO A 458 29.87 -19.87 24.61
C PRO A 458 31.40 -19.91 24.71
N SER A 459 31.98 -19.26 25.73
CA SER A 459 33.38 -19.51 26.12
C SER A 459 33.66 -19.29 27.61
N ALA A 460 33.96 -20.41 28.28
CA ALA A 460 34.85 -20.59 29.43
C ALA A 460 34.93 -19.52 30.55
N THR A 461 34.21 -19.81 31.64
CA THR A 461 34.69 -19.84 33.04
C THR A 461 35.94 -19.01 33.44
N SER A 462 35.76 -17.96 34.26
CA SER A 462 36.69 -17.68 35.37
C SER A 462 36.13 -16.79 36.50
N SER A 463 35.95 -17.40 37.67
CA SER A 463 36.15 -16.86 39.04
C SER A 463 35.75 -15.41 39.41
N SER A 464 34.58 -15.29 40.04
CA SER A 464 34.34 -14.71 41.38
C SER A 464 34.98 -13.37 41.81
N SER A 465 34.13 -12.39 42.15
CA SER A 465 34.12 -11.81 43.51
C SER A 465 32.76 -11.16 43.83
N SER A 466 32.35 -11.22 45.10
CA SER A 466 31.00 -10.83 45.56
C SER A 466 30.96 -9.43 46.18
N SER A 467 29.95 -8.64 45.86
CA SER A 467 29.46 -7.55 46.71
C SER A 467 27.94 -7.46 46.66
N SER A 468 27.29 -7.62 47.81
CA SER A 468 25.83 -7.60 47.97
C SER A 468 25.34 -6.22 48.39
N SER A 469 24.46 -5.60 47.61
CA SER A 469 23.66 -4.44 48.03
C SER A 469 22.20 -4.63 47.64
N SER A 470 21.35 -4.85 48.64
CA SER A 470 19.90 -4.97 48.49
C SER A 470 19.24 -3.60 48.31
N SER A 471 18.47 -3.42 47.25
CA SER A 471 17.54 -2.29 47.07
C SER A 471 16.12 -2.81 46.82
N SER A 472 15.14 -2.10 47.40
CA SER A 472 13.75 -2.52 47.52
C SER A 472 12.92 -2.26 46.27
N SER A 473 12.01 -3.19 45.94
CA SER A 473 10.94 -2.98 44.96
C SER A 473 9.95 -1.89 45.39
N SER A 474 9.75 -0.88 44.56
CA SER A 474 8.69 0.13 44.71
C SER A 474 7.58 -0.10 43.70
N SER A 475 6.37 -0.46 44.16
CA SER A 475 5.19 -0.62 43.31
C SER A 475 4.56 0.73 42.95
N THR A 476 4.36 0.98 41.66
CA THR A 476 3.74 2.20 41.13
C THR A 476 2.25 2.29 41.54
N PRO A 477 1.76 3.44 42.08
CA PRO A 477 0.39 3.55 42.58
C PRO A 477 -0.63 3.76 41.45
N VAL A 478 -1.15 2.65 40.91
CA VAL A 478 -2.20 2.58 39.87
C VAL A 478 -3.41 3.49 40.14
N GLY A 479 -3.74 3.74 41.41
CA GLY A 479 -4.87 4.59 41.81
C GLY A 479 -4.76 6.08 41.45
N ALA A 480 -3.57 6.61 41.12
CA ALA A 480 -3.41 8.02 40.74
C ALA A 480 -3.79 8.29 39.26
N ILE A 481 -3.55 7.32 38.38
CA ILE A 481 -3.70 7.49 36.92
C ILE A 481 -5.18 7.39 36.51
N ALA A 482 -5.97 6.52 37.16
CA ALA A 482 -7.40 6.38 36.90
C ALA A 482 -8.25 7.59 37.31
N GLY A 483 -7.73 8.50 38.15
CA GLY A 483 -8.47 9.68 38.63
C GLY A 483 -8.47 10.87 37.67
N GLY A 484 -7.44 11.03 36.83
CA GLY A 484 -7.27 12.19 35.96
C GLY A 484 -8.16 12.19 34.72
N THR A 485 -8.35 11.02 34.11
CA THR A 485 -9.06 10.85 32.83
C THR A 485 -10.54 11.25 32.92
N VAL A 486 -11.24 10.80 33.98
CA VAL A 486 -12.67 11.12 34.19
C VAL A 486 -12.89 12.62 34.44
N GLY A 487 -11.94 13.30 35.10
CA GLY A 487 -12.00 14.74 35.33
C GLY A 487 -11.79 15.58 34.06
N GLY A 488 -10.81 15.19 33.21
CA GLY A 488 -10.49 15.89 31.97
C GLY A 488 -11.64 15.88 30.95
N VAL A 489 -12.28 14.72 30.76
CA VAL A 489 -13.39 14.55 29.80
C VAL A 489 -14.58 15.46 30.16
N ALA A 490 -14.91 15.62 31.44
CA ALA A 490 -15.99 16.50 31.88
C ALA A 490 -15.73 17.99 31.55
N VAL A 491 -14.48 18.44 31.67
CA VAL A 491 -14.09 19.83 31.36
C VAL A 491 -14.11 20.07 29.84
N LEU A 492 -13.57 19.14 29.05
CA LEU A 492 -13.57 19.24 27.57
C LEU A 492 -15.00 19.24 26.99
N ALA A 493 -15.89 18.41 27.53
CA ALA A 493 -17.30 18.40 27.14
C ALA A 493 -18.00 19.76 27.38
N LEU A 494 -17.74 20.40 28.54
CA LEU A 494 -18.29 21.72 28.85
C LEU A 494 -17.76 22.82 27.92
N ILE A 495 -16.48 22.76 27.53
CA ILE A 495 -15.87 23.69 26.56
C ILE A 495 -16.51 23.50 25.17
N GLY A 496 -16.69 22.26 24.72
CA GLY A 496 -17.36 21.94 23.44
C GLY A 496 -18.79 22.46 23.36
N VAL A 497 -19.59 22.25 24.42
CA VAL A 497 -20.97 22.79 24.51
C VAL A 497 -20.98 24.32 24.49
N GLY A 498 -20.03 24.97 25.21
CA GLY A 498 -19.87 26.42 25.19
C GLY A 498 -19.60 26.97 23.78
N TYR A 499 -18.67 26.37 23.05
CA TYR A 499 -18.34 26.74 21.67
C TYR A 499 -19.52 26.55 20.71
N PHE A 500 -20.25 25.43 20.81
CA PHE A 500 -21.41 25.14 19.98
C PHE A 500 -22.53 26.18 20.16
N LEU A 501 -22.85 26.55 21.40
CA LEU A 501 -23.86 27.57 21.71
C LEU A 501 -23.43 28.97 21.25
N TRP A 502 -22.13 29.28 21.27
CA TRP A 502 -21.59 30.53 20.74
C TRP A 502 -21.69 30.60 19.21
N ARG A 503 -21.27 29.54 18.48
CA ARG A 503 -21.46 29.44 17.02
C ARG A 503 -22.93 29.57 16.61
N ARG A 504 -23.85 28.96 17.37
CA ARG A 504 -25.31 29.05 17.08
C ARG A 504 -25.84 30.48 17.21
N LYS A 505 -25.25 31.34 18.08
CA LYS A 505 -25.64 32.76 18.20
C LYS A 505 -25.10 33.66 17.07
N GLN A 506 -24.05 33.28 16.36
CA GLN A 506 -23.51 34.12 15.26
C GLN A 506 -24.23 33.94 13.92
N LYS A 507 -25.10 32.93 13.74
CA LYS A 507 -25.84 32.70 12.48
C LYS A 507 -27.17 33.50 12.36
N GLN A 508 -27.30 34.65 13.04
CA GLN A 508 -28.49 35.53 12.94
C GLN A 508 -28.17 36.99 12.59
N THR A 509 -27.30 37.22 11.61
CA THR A 509 -27.26 38.49 10.84
C THR A 509 -26.61 38.28 9.48
N VAL A 510 -27.42 38.06 8.44
CA VAL A 510 -27.05 38.37 7.04
C VAL A 510 -28.28 39.00 6.38
N ALA A 511 -28.17 40.27 6.03
CA ALA A 511 -29.17 40.96 5.21
C ALA A 511 -28.78 40.84 3.73
N TYR A 512 -29.78 40.73 2.87
CA TYR A 512 -29.64 40.43 1.44
C TYR A 512 -29.36 41.70 0.61
N SER A 513 -28.42 41.62 -0.34
CA SER A 513 -28.17 42.65 -1.37
C SER A 513 -27.95 41.97 -2.72
N ALA A 514 -28.59 42.50 -3.77
CA ALA A 514 -28.68 41.88 -5.10
C ALA A 514 -27.47 42.18 -6.02
N PRO A 515 -27.27 41.40 -7.12
CA PRO A 515 -26.18 41.62 -8.08
C PRO A 515 -26.45 42.80 -9.03
N GLN A 516 -25.39 43.47 -9.49
CA GLN A 516 -25.45 44.44 -10.60
C GLN A 516 -25.12 43.79 -11.95
N GLU A 517 -25.82 44.26 -12.98
CA GLU A 517 -25.66 43.97 -14.40
C GLU A 517 -24.51 44.79 -15.03
N LEU A 518 -23.77 44.20 -15.97
CA LEU A 518 -22.94 44.93 -16.97
C LEU A 518 -22.79 44.09 -18.25
N ALA A 519 -22.84 44.76 -19.41
CA ALA A 519 -23.11 44.19 -20.74
C ALA A 519 -21.83 43.78 -21.54
N PRO A 520 -21.96 43.02 -22.65
CA PRO A 520 -20.85 42.28 -23.28
C PRO A 520 -20.20 42.97 -24.51
N SER A 521 -19.07 42.43 -24.96
CA SER A 521 -18.45 42.75 -26.26
C SER A 521 -18.00 41.50 -27.04
N SER A 522 -18.66 41.26 -28.18
CA SER A 522 -18.33 40.28 -29.24
C SER A 522 -17.19 40.84 -30.16
N PRO A 523 -16.79 40.26 -31.33
CA PRO A 523 -17.32 39.06 -32.03
C PRO A 523 -16.30 38.11 -32.73
N LYS A 524 -16.77 36.96 -33.24
CA LYS A 524 -16.68 36.60 -34.68
C LYS A 524 -17.39 35.28 -35.07
N GLN A 525 -18.26 35.40 -36.09
CA GLN A 525 -18.51 34.49 -37.25
C GLN A 525 -18.68 32.97 -36.99
N GLU A 526 -19.88 32.38 -37.12
CA GLU A 526 -20.67 32.11 -38.36
C GLU A 526 -20.32 30.77 -39.05
N LEU A 527 -21.15 29.74 -38.85
CA LEU A 527 -21.74 28.97 -39.96
C LEU A 527 -23.03 28.22 -39.52
N HIS A 528 -24.04 28.22 -40.39
CA HIS A 528 -25.35 27.59 -40.19
C HIS A 528 -25.35 26.06 -40.31
N SER A 529 -26.24 25.40 -39.56
CA SER A 529 -27.15 24.39 -40.14
C SER A 529 -28.47 24.33 -39.35
N GLU A 530 -29.56 23.97 -40.03
CA GLU A 530 -30.94 24.17 -39.58
C GLU A 530 -31.67 22.82 -39.35
N SER A 531 -32.40 22.69 -38.25
CA SER A 531 -33.51 21.74 -38.14
C SER A 531 -34.59 22.26 -37.20
N ARG A 532 -35.84 21.90 -37.47
CA ARG A 532 -37.04 22.68 -37.09
C ARG A 532 -38.14 21.79 -36.54
N SER A 533 -38.58 22.04 -35.30
CA SER A 533 -39.97 21.83 -34.82
C SER A 533 -40.19 22.43 -33.42
N PRO A 534 -41.46 22.66 -32.99
CA PRO A 534 -41.81 23.91 -32.33
C PRO A 534 -41.91 23.88 -30.80
N ALA A 535 -41.88 25.09 -30.22
CA ALA A 535 -42.15 25.34 -28.81
C ALA A 535 -43.62 25.10 -28.42
N VAL A 536 -43.82 24.67 -27.18
CA VAL A 536 -45.11 24.67 -26.47
C VAL A 536 -44.99 25.69 -25.33
N THR A 537 -46.07 26.44 -25.09
CA THR A 537 -46.12 27.56 -24.14
C THR A 537 -46.39 27.12 -22.70
N ASP A 538 -45.82 27.89 -21.78
CA ASP A 538 -46.01 27.81 -20.33
C ASP A 538 -47.47 28.02 -19.89
N SER A 539 -48.02 27.02 -19.18
CA SER A 539 -49.17 27.13 -18.27
C SER A 539 -49.31 25.84 -17.46
N ASP A 540 -49.78 25.98 -16.21
CA ASP A 540 -50.15 24.91 -15.24
C ASP A 540 -49.01 24.17 -14.52
N ILE A 541 -48.32 24.87 -13.60
CA ILE A 541 -47.66 24.25 -12.44
C ILE A 541 -48.57 24.42 -11.21
N VAL A 542 -49.07 23.30 -10.67
CA VAL A 542 -49.77 23.24 -9.38
C VAL A 542 -48.78 22.81 -8.29
N PRO A 543 -48.66 23.53 -7.16
CA PRO A 543 -47.82 23.08 -6.05
C PRO A 543 -48.44 21.88 -5.33
N LEU A 544 -47.63 20.90 -4.96
CA LEU A 544 -48.00 19.84 -4.01
C LEU A 544 -47.55 20.23 -2.60
N ASP A 545 -48.47 20.13 -1.63
CA ASP A 545 -48.23 20.46 -0.23
C ASP A 545 -47.35 19.42 0.50
N PRO A 546 -46.68 19.79 1.61
CA PRO A 546 -45.84 18.88 2.38
C PRO A 546 -46.66 17.84 3.17
N ILE A 547 -46.15 16.61 3.24
CA ILE A 547 -46.73 15.55 4.08
C ILE A 547 -46.12 15.62 5.49
N GLU A 548 -46.95 15.95 6.47
CA GLU A 548 -46.63 15.88 7.90
C GLU A 548 -46.64 14.41 8.40
N LEU A 549 -45.61 14.04 9.17
CA LEU A 549 -45.52 12.75 9.87
C LEU A 549 -46.33 12.79 11.18
N ALA A 550 -47.57 12.32 11.14
CA ALA A 550 -48.37 12.13 12.35
C ALA A 550 -47.91 10.86 13.11
N GLY A 551 -47.33 11.05 14.29
CA GLY A 551 -47.19 9.98 15.27
C GLY A 551 -48.48 9.82 16.08
N ASP A 552 -48.90 8.58 16.32
CA ASP A 552 -49.76 8.23 17.44
C ASP A 552 -49.26 6.91 18.06
N GLY A 553 -49.35 6.82 19.38
CA GLY A 553 -48.88 5.67 20.14
C GLY A 553 -49.90 5.28 21.19
N GLN A 554 -50.34 4.02 21.17
CA GLN A 554 -51.02 3.41 22.32
C GLN A 554 -50.54 1.98 22.57
N HIS A 555 -49.96 1.80 23.76
CA HIS A 555 -49.70 0.48 24.35
C HIS A 555 -50.99 -0.29 24.61
N LYS A 556 -50.93 -1.62 24.42
CA LYS A 556 -51.52 -2.58 25.38
C LYS A 556 -50.52 -3.71 25.67
N PRO A 557 -50.52 -4.28 26.89
CA PRO A 557 -49.50 -5.24 27.34
C PRO A 557 -49.85 -6.68 26.95
N VAL A 558 -48.81 -7.52 26.86
CA VAL A 558 -48.92 -8.98 26.71
C VAL A 558 -48.51 -9.63 28.03
N GLU A 559 -49.35 -10.53 28.55
CA GLU A 559 -49.07 -11.32 29.75
C GLU A 559 -48.15 -12.52 29.42
N LEU A 560 -47.30 -12.90 30.37
CA LEU A 560 -46.50 -14.12 30.31
C LEU A 560 -47.30 -15.31 30.86
N PRO A 561 -47.31 -16.48 30.19
CA PRO A 561 -47.65 -17.75 30.85
C PRO A 561 -46.47 -18.23 31.70
N GLY A 562 -46.78 -18.89 32.82
CA GLY A 562 -45.81 -19.59 33.68
C GLY A 562 -45.80 -21.10 33.48
#